data_AF-A0A6L7GJW9-F1
#
_entry.id   AF-A0A6L7GJW9-F1
#
_cell.length_a   1.000
_cell.length_b   1.000
_cell.length_c   1.000
_cell.angle_alpha   90.00
_cell.angle_beta   90.00
_cell.angle_gamma   90.00
#
_symmetry.space_group_name_H-M   'P 1'
#
loop_
_entity.id
_entity.type
_entity.pdbx_description
1 polymer ?
#
loop_
_entity_poly.entity_id
_entity_poly.type
_entity_poly.pdbx_seq_one_letter_code
_entity_poly.pdbx_strand_id
1 'polypeptide(L)'
;MLPAPTVPRPRPAPQGMWWSGTTETAISRNALLRLWYVEVARGVEVTDPKTFVRELQAWSGNLARVDWVVDGFAPAVPELLRRATEPRDDVDGWCEVSAVVAAYVDPLSRYTSGWARSVASLRPTVPASVGHAIREMGRRAVVPIRRELTDSDMIVTRSGVDDFVQNQRSRHQTHSRIALHEYRSRLQKYLTGLRLKNDPDDGNLRTVLAEHYLDLAEKLRSAGGVPDRTKVAVADLARPDTAPHRTKSRVIATRRTASSGTRAAMVVSDGDLEHHLARTQLCEFARIWISRDPTQRLDDESLCWEAALAMDGLADPQVFSDGVAAAVSARWTKPPPSRARTLQLASAIRYVELLVKAAQNAARKIGEA
;
A
#
# COMPACT_ATOMS: atom_id res chain seq x y z
N MET A 1 -14.37 -3.08 23.43
CA MET A 1 -14.75 -3.46 22.04
C MET A 1 -14.41 -2.29 21.11
N LEU A 2 -14.09 -2.53 19.83
CA LEU A 2 -13.85 -1.43 18.89
C LEU A 2 -15.16 -0.65 18.63
N PRO A 3 -15.11 0.68 18.45
CA PRO A 3 -16.30 1.42 18.03
C PRO A 3 -16.78 0.88 16.68
N ALA A 4 -18.09 0.85 16.45
CA ALA A 4 -18.64 0.43 15.16
C ALA A 4 -18.30 1.49 14.10
N PRO A 5 -17.90 1.08 12.88
CA PRO A 5 -17.90 1.99 11.74
C PRO A 5 -19.28 2.64 11.62
N THR A 6 -19.31 3.97 11.58
CA THR A 6 -20.54 4.68 11.26
C THR A 6 -20.64 4.75 9.74
N VAL A 7 -21.56 3.98 9.17
CA VAL A 7 -21.85 4.08 7.74
C VAL A 7 -23.08 4.95 7.57
N PRO A 8 -22.98 6.06 6.83
CA PRO A 8 -24.12 6.88 6.50
C PRO A 8 -25.07 6.11 5.60
N ARG A 9 -26.32 6.54 5.55
CA ARG A 9 -27.28 6.00 4.58
C ARG A 9 -26.71 6.16 3.15
N PRO A 10 -26.93 5.16 2.28
CA PRO A 10 -26.59 5.28 0.87
C PRO A 10 -27.16 6.58 0.30
N ARG A 11 -26.34 7.28 -0.49
CA ARG A 11 -26.80 8.44 -1.25
C ARG A 11 -27.25 7.98 -2.62
N PRO A 12 -28.25 8.62 -3.24
CA PRO A 12 -28.53 8.39 -4.65
C PRO A 12 -27.28 8.72 -5.47
N ALA A 13 -27.07 7.99 -6.56
CA ALA A 13 -26.03 8.34 -7.52
C ALA A 13 -26.31 9.75 -8.06
N PRO A 14 -25.28 10.57 -8.29
CA PRO A 14 -25.46 11.79 -9.05
C PRO A 14 -26.00 11.43 -10.44
N GLN A 15 -26.93 12.25 -10.95
CA GLN A 15 -27.60 11.99 -12.22
C GLN A 15 -26.73 12.46 -13.40
N GLY A 16 -26.90 11.81 -14.56
CA GLY A 16 -26.22 12.16 -15.79
C GLY A 16 -24.70 11.92 -15.75
N MET A 17 -23.98 12.61 -16.63
CA MET A 17 -22.52 12.47 -16.78
C MET A 17 -21.73 13.28 -15.73
N TRP A 18 -22.03 13.07 -14.45
CA TRP A 18 -21.39 13.83 -13.35
C TRP A 18 -19.86 13.64 -13.29
N TRP A 19 -19.35 12.59 -13.91
CA TRP A 19 -17.91 12.30 -14.01
C TRP A 19 -17.23 12.93 -15.22
N SER A 20 -17.99 13.30 -16.26
CA SER A 20 -17.42 13.97 -17.42
C SER A 20 -17.37 15.46 -17.13
N GLY A 21 -16.21 16.10 -17.34
CA GLY A 21 -16.20 17.53 -17.58
C GLY A 21 -17.04 17.87 -18.83
N THR A 22 -17.08 19.14 -19.24
CA THR A 22 -17.95 19.60 -20.33
C THR A 22 -17.68 18.97 -21.71
N THR A 23 -16.61 18.19 -21.91
CA THR A 23 -16.21 17.69 -23.24
C THR A 23 -15.67 16.26 -23.32
N GLU A 24 -15.30 15.59 -22.21
CA GLU A 24 -14.71 14.25 -22.24
C GLU A 24 -15.62 13.21 -21.59
N THR A 25 -16.23 12.35 -22.41
CA THR A 25 -17.15 11.28 -21.96
C THR A 25 -16.42 9.98 -21.61
N ALA A 26 -15.21 9.77 -22.15
CA ALA A 26 -14.41 8.58 -21.89
C ALA A 26 -13.76 8.63 -20.50
N ILE A 27 -14.02 7.62 -19.67
CA ILE A 27 -13.41 7.50 -18.33
C ILE A 27 -12.99 6.06 -18.05
N SER A 28 -12.01 5.88 -17.17
CA SER A 28 -11.67 4.55 -16.63
C SER A 28 -12.35 4.32 -15.28
N ARG A 29 -12.53 3.07 -14.88
CA ARG A 29 -13.11 2.72 -13.58
C ARG A 29 -12.36 3.38 -12.42
N ASN A 30 -11.03 3.34 -12.47
CA ASN A 30 -10.22 3.89 -11.38
C ASN A 30 -10.32 5.43 -11.32
N ALA A 31 -10.51 6.11 -12.46
CA ALA A 31 -10.78 7.54 -12.49
C ALA A 31 -12.18 7.84 -11.94
N LEU A 32 -13.21 7.11 -12.37
CA LEU A 32 -14.57 7.24 -11.85
C LEU A 32 -14.62 7.09 -10.32
N LEU A 33 -14.01 6.04 -9.76
CA LEU A 33 -14.02 5.80 -8.31
C LEU A 33 -13.24 6.87 -7.52
N ARG A 34 -12.24 7.51 -8.13
CA ARG A 34 -11.56 8.67 -7.54
C ARG A 34 -12.44 9.91 -7.55
N LEU A 35 -13.11 10.19 -8.68
CA LEU A 35 -14.09 11.28 -8.77
C LEU A 35 -15.25 11.06 -7.79
N TRP A 36 -15.73 9.82 -7.67
CA TRP A 36 -16.75 9.45 -6.68
C TRP A 36 -16.31 9.84 -5.27
N TYR A 37 -15.06 9.54 -4.91
CA TYR A 37 -14.52 9.96 -3.62
C TYR A 37 -14.52 11.48 -3.47
N VAL A 38 -14.06 12.23 -4.47
CA VAL A 38 -13.93 13.70 -4.41
C VAL A 38 -15.30 14.39 -4.34
N GLU A 39 -16.22 14.02 -5.23
CA GLU A 39 -17.48 14.73 -5.47
C GLU A 39 -18.62 14.24 -4.57
N VAL A 40 -18.68 12.93 -4.30
CA VAL A 40 -19.82 12.33 -3.58
C VAL A 40 -19.45 12.00 -2.14
N ALA A 41 -18.27 11.40 -1.95
CA ALA A 41 -17.94 10.80 -0.67
C ALA A 41 -17.25 11.73 0.32
N ARG A 42 -16.47 12.72 -0.15
CA ARG A 42 -15.59 13.58 0.68
C ARG A 42 -16.36 14.38 1.74
N GLY A 43 -17.60 14.76 1.47
CA GLY A 43 -18.47 15.48 2.41
C GLY A 43 -18.97 14.64 3.60
N VAL A 44 -18.48 13.40 3.75
CA VAL A 44 -18.97 12.44 4.74
C VAL A 44 -17.79 11.76 5.40
N GLU A 45 -17.38 12.25 6.58
CA GLU A 45 -16.26 11.79 7.44
C GLU A 45 -15.47 10.54 6.96
N VAL A 46 -14.77 10.65 5.82
CA VAL A 46 -13.85 9.61 5.36
C VAL A 46 -12.51 9.89 6.01
N THR A 47 -12.23 9.23 7.13
CA THR A 47 -11.02 9.51 7.92
C THR A 47 -9.73 8.95 7.30
N ASP A 48 -9.83 8.01 6.36
CA ASP A 48 -8.67 7.48 5.63
C ASP A 48 -8.99 7.34 4.14
N PRO A 49 -8.78 8.42 3.35
CA PRO A 49 -9.07 8.46 1.92
C PRO A 49 -8.39 7.34 1.13
N LYS A 50 -7.13 7.04 1.48
CA LYS A 50 -6.32 6.02 0.82
C LYS A 50 -6.92 4.64 1.03
N THR A 51 -7.32 4.33 2.26
CA THR A 51 -7.98 3.05 2.55
C THR A 51 -9.34 2.99 1.87
N PHE A 52 -10.14 4.05 1.93
CA PHE A 52 -11.46 4.09 1.32
C PHE A 52 -11.45 3.89 -0.21
N VAL A 53 -10.56 4.58 -0.94
CA VAL A 53 -10.44 4.41 -2.40
C VAL A 53 -9.99 2.99 -2.77
N ARG A 54 -9.11 2.36 -1.96
CA ARG A 54 -8.74 0.95 -2.15
C ARG A 54 -9.92 0.01 -1.92
N GLU A 55 -10.77 0.30 -0.93
CA GLU A 55 -11.99 -0.47 -0.70
C GLU A 55 -13.00 -0.30 -1.83
N LEU A 56 -13.20 0.91 -2.37
CA LEU A 56 -14.04 1.15 -3.55
C LEU A 56 -13.61 0.26 -4.73
N GLN A 57 -12.30 0.23 -5.01
CA GLN A 57 -11.75 -0.59 -6.10
C GLN A 57 -11.92 -2.08 -5.84
N ALA A 58 -11.71 -2.53 -4.61
CA ALA A 58 -11.85 -3.93 -4.24
C ALA A 58 -13.31 -4.39 -4.33
N TRP A 59 -14.23 -3.62 -3.77
CA TRP A 59 -15.66 -3.94 -3.80
C TRP A 59 -16.26 -3.87 -5.19
N SER A 60 -15.87 -2.87 -6.00
CA SER A 60 -16.23 -2.83 -7.42
C SER A 60 -15.80 -4.10 -8.14
N GLY A 61 -14.57 -4.57 -7.90
CA GLY A 61 -14.05 -5.79 -8.52
C GLY A 61 -14.69 -7.09 -8.01
N ASN A 62 -15.12 -7.13 -6.74
CA ASN A 62 -15.80 -8.28 -6.14
C ASN A 62 -17.25 -8.38 -6.64
N LEU A 63 -18.01 -7.27 -6.61
CA LEU A 63 -19.39 -7.24 -7.09
C LEU A 63 -19.49 -7.46 -8.60
N ALA A 64 -18.49 -7.09 -9.39
CA ALA A 64 -18.48 -7.40 -10.83
C ALA A 64 -18.46 -8.89 -11.18
N ARG A 65 -18.35 -9.79 -10.20
CA ARG A 65 -18.22 -11.25 -10.38
C ARG A 65 -19.38 -12.04 -9.78
N VAL A 66 -20.32 -11.39 -9.08
CA VAL A 66 -21.45 -12.10 -8.47
C VAL A 66 -22.60 -12.18 -9.46
N ASP A 67 -23.26 -13.32 -9.50
CA ASP A 67 -24.25 -13.67 -10.53
C ASP A 67 -25.37 -12.63 -10.63
N TRP A 68 -25.90 -12.14 -9.50
CA TRP A 68 -26.97 -11.14 -9.54
C TRP A 68 -26.54 -9.78 -10.12
N VAL A 69 -25.24 -9.45 -10.13
CA VAL A 69 -24.73 -8.26 -10.84
C VAL A 69 -24.51 -8.57 -12.31
N VAL A 70 -24.02 -9.76 -12.63
CA VAL A 70 -23.78 -10.20 -14.02
C VAL A 70 -25.09 -10.33 -14.79
N ASP A 71 -26.11 -10.91 -14.16
CA ASP A 71 -27.40 -11.22 -14.76
C ASP A 71 -28.42 -10.08 -14.59
N GLY A 72 -28.22 -9.23 -13.59
CA GLY A 72 -29.18 -8.19 -13.20
C GLY A 72 -28.96 -6.81 -13.83
N PHE A 73 -27.84 -6.59 -14.52
CA PHE A 73 -27.48 -5.31 -15.15
C PHE A 73 -27.08 -5.50 -16.61
N ALA A 74 -26.93 -4.40 -17.37
CA ALA A 74 -26.47 -4.49 -18.74
C ALA A 74 -25.07 -5.16 -18.82
N PRO A 75 -24.78 -5.94 -19.88
CA PRO A 75 -23.52 -6.70 -19.99
C PRO A 75 -22.23 -5.87 -19.84
N ALA A 76 -22.28 -4.58 -20.19
CA ALA A 76 -21.15 -3.66 -20.04
C ALA A 76 -20.82 -3.37 -18.56
N VAL A 77 -21.81 -3.32 -17.67
CA VAL A 77 -21.61 -2.89 -16.26
C VAL A 77 -20.65 -3.79 -15.48
N PRO A 78 -20.81 -5.12 -15.45
CA PRO A 78 -19.82 -6.01 -14.82
C PRO A 78 -18.43 -5.84 -15.43
N GLU A 79 -18.33 -5.64 -16.75
CA GLU A 79 -17.04 -5.44 -17.40
C GLU A 79 -16.34 -4.15 -16.92
N LEU A 80 -17.08 -3.04 -16.90
CA LEU A 80 -16.62 -1.74 -16.45
C LEU A 80 -16.21 -1.75 -14.96
N LEU A 81 -17.02 -2.38 -14.09
CA LEU A 81 -16.71 -2.55 -12.66
C LEU A 81 -15.47 -3.41 -12.41
N ARG A 82 -15.23 -4.44 -13.23
CA ARG A 82 -14.18 -5.44 -12.97
C ARG A 82 -12.78 -4.91 -13.22
N ARG A 83 -12.51 -4.34 -14.41
CA ARG A 83 -11.13 -4.02 -14.86
C ARG A 83 -11.05 -2.99 -16.01
N ALA A 84 -11.98 -2.04 -16.15
CA ALA A 84 -11.80 -0.95 -17.11
C ALA A 84 -10.67 0.01 -16.67
N THR A 85 -9.42 -0.41 -16.92
CA THR A 85 -8.21 0.38 -16.67
C THR A 85 -7.97 1.40 -17.76
N GLU A 86 -8.41 1.10 -18.98
CA GLU A 86 -8.40 2.01 -20.12
C GLU A 86 -9.68 2.85 -20.11
N PRO A 87 -9.63 4.13 -20.53
CA PRO A 87 -10.82 4.94 -20.71
C PRO A 87 -11.77 4.33 -21.74
N ARG A 88 -13.07 4.34 -21.44
CA ARG A 88 -14.13 3.89 -22.35
C ARG A 88 -15.22 4.94 -22.47
N ASP A 89 -15.65 5.18 -23.70
CA ASP A 89 -16.75 6.08 -24.04
C ASP A 89 -18.08 5.30 -24.07
N ASP A 90 -18.59 5.00 -22.87
CA ASP A 90 -19.85 4.27 -22.67
C ASP A 90 -20.66 4.99 -21.59
N VAL A 91 -21.33 6.06 -22.00
CA VAL A 91 -22.04 6.96 -21.08
C VAL A 91 -23.12 6.22 -20.28
N ASP A 92 -23.92 5.40 -20.94
CA ASP A 92 -25.02 4.67 -20.30
C ASP A 92 -24.47 3.61 -19.33
N GLY A 93 -23.42 2.88 -19.74
CA GLY A 93 -22.72 1.94 -18.86
C GLY A 93 -22.13 2.62 -17.63
N TRP A 94 -21.53 3.81 -17.77
CA TRP A 94 -20.98 4.55 -16.63
C TRP A 94 -22.06 5.16 -15.71
N CYS A 95 -23.22 5.54 -16.25
CA CYS A 95 -24.40 5.93 -15.47
C CYS A 95 -24.85 4.77 -14.58
N GLU A 96 -24.98 3.58 -15.16
CA GLU A 96 -25.43 2.39 -14.46
C GLU A 96 -24.38 1.88 -13.45
N VAL A 97 -23.08 1.93 -13.81
CA VAL A 97 -21.97 1.71 -12.85
C VAL A 97 -22.05 2.68 -11.68
N SER A 98 -22.33 3.96 -11.92
CA SER A 98 -22.48 4.95 -10.85
C SER A 98 -23.64 4.60 -9.90
N ALA A 99 -24.74 4.07 -10.44
CA ALA A 99 -25.86 3.58 -9.63
C ALA A 99 -25.47 2.37 -8.77
N VAL A 100 -24.75 1.39 -9.34
CA VAL A 100 -24.23 0.24 -8.58
C VAL A 100 -23.24 0.69 -7.51
N VAL A 101 -22.38 1.66 -7.82
CA VAL A 101 -21.42 2.22 -6.87
C VAL A 101 -22.14 2.89 -5.71
N ALA A 102 -23.15 3.70 -5.98
CA ALA A 102 -23.94 4.40 -4.98
C ALA A 102 -24.68 3.45 -4.03
N ALA A 103 -25.32 2.43 -4.60
CA ALA A 103 -26.18 1.51 -3.88
C ALA A 103 -25.38 0.49 -3.04
N TYR A 104 -24.27 -0.03 -3.57
CA TYR A 104 -23.60 -1.19 -2.99
C TYR A 104 -22.12 -0.96 -2.71
N VAL A 105 -21.34 -0.46 -3.69
CA VAL A 105 -19.87 -0.35 -3.54
C VAL A 105 -19.50 0.66 -2.46
N ASP A 106 -20.09 1.86 -2.45
CA ASP A 106 -19.79 2.91 -1.48
C ASP A 106 -20.15 2.50 -0.05
N PRO A 107 -21.38 2.03 0.26
CA PRO A 107 -21.73 1.59 1.61
C PRO A 107 -20.82 0.47 2.13
N LEU A 108 -20.53 -0.54 1.31
CA LEU A 108 -19.62 -1.64 1.68
C LEU A 108 -18.20 -1.11 1.93
N SER A 109 -17.73 -0.18 1.10
CA SER A 109 -16.40 0.42 1.22
C SER A 109 -16.27 1.30 2.46
N ARG A 110 -17.31 2.07 2.79
CA ARG A 110 -17.36 2.87 4.03
C ARG A 110 -17.32 1.96 5.24
N TYR A 111 -18.09 0.87 5.20
CA TYR A 111 -18.10 -0.10 6.28
C TYR A 111 -16.71 -0.69 6.52
N THR A 112 -16.10 -1.28 5.48
CA THR A 112 -14.81 -1.95 5.62
C THR A 112 -13.69 -0.97 5.94
N SER A 113 -13.64 0.19 5.28
CA SER A 113 -12.61 1.22 5.55
C SER A 113 -12.75 1.86 6.93
N GLY A 114 -13.97 1.97 7.49
CA GLY A 114 -14.20 2.50 8.83
C GLY A 114 -13.56 1.66 9.94
N TRP A 115 -13.22 0.39 9.67
CA TRP A 115 -12.43 -0.41 10.60
C TRP A 115 -10.99 0.06 10.73
N ALA A 116 -10.40 0.67 9.70
CA ALA A 116 -9.07 1.29 9.82
C ALA A 116 -9.09 2.46 10.81
N ARG A 117 -10.17 3.26 10.85
CA ARG A 117 -10.41 4.31 11.87
C ARG A 117 -10.58 3.71 13.25
N SER A 118 -11.39 2.66 13.35
CA SER A 118 -11.67 1.98 14.61
C SER A 118 -10.40 1.40 15.22
N VAL A 119 -9.52 0.79 14.42
CA VAL A 119 -8.21 0.31 14.87
C VAL A 119 -7.24 1.47 15.14
N ALA A 120 -7.35 2.59 14.43
CA ALA A 120 -6.50 3.76 14.65
C ALA A 120 -6.60 4.31 16.08
N SER A 121 -7.76 4.20 16.72
CA SER A 121 -7.95 4.63 18.12
C SER A 121 -7.23 3.76 19.14
N LEU A 122 -6.65 2.63 18.72
CA LEU A 122 -5.86 1.75 19.57
C LEU A 122 -4.36 1.95 19.41
N ARG A 123 -3.90 2.79 18.48
CA ARG A 123 -2.46 2.90 18.19
C ARG A 123 -1.69 3.40 19.42
N PRO A 124 -0.56 2.78 19.77
CA PRO A 124 0.29 3.28 20.83
C PRO A 124 1.01 4.56 20.35
N THR A 125 1.38 5.41 21.30
CA THR A 125 2.26 6.54 21.03
C THR A 125 3.68 6.02 20.84
N VAL A 126 4.24 6.21 19.65
CA VAL A 126 5.58 5.73 19.28
C VAL A 126 6.33 6.77 18.45
N PRO A 127 7.67 6.66 18.32
CA PRO A 127 8.44 7.51 17.42
C PRO A 127 7.93 7.46 15.97
N ALA A 128 8.12 8.57 15.24
CA ALA A 128 7.65 8.72 13.87
C ALA A 128 8.16 7.64 12.90
N SER A 129 9.41 7.19 13.10
CA SER A 129 10.05 6.11 12.33
C SER A 129 9.24 4.80 12.34
N VAL A 130 8.51 4.54 13.42
CA VAL A 130 7.69 3.33 13.63
C VAL A 130 6.21 3.61 13.42
N GLY A 131 5.78 4.85 13.70
CA GLY A 131 4.38 5.26 13.59
C GLY A 131 3.78 5.00 12.20
N HIS A 132 4.59 5.14 11.13
CA HIS A 132 4.15 4.79 9.77
C HIS A 132 3.84 3.28 9.64
N ALA A 133 4.71 2.40 10.14
CA ALA A 133 4.51 0.96 10.10
C ALA A 133 3.24 0.56 10.87
N ILE A 134 3.05 1.08 12.08
CA ILE A 134 1.86 0.82 12.90
C ILE A 134 0.59 1.30 12.20
N ARG A 135 0.62 2.49 11.58
CA ARG A 135 -0.50 3.04 10.81
C ARG A 135 -0.90 2.09 9.67
N GLU A 136 0.06 1.61 8.89
CA GLU A 136 -0.19 0.69 7.79
C GLU A 136 -0.69 -0.68 8.30
N MET A 137 -0.24 -1.18 9.46
CA MET A 137 -0.82 -2.38 10.07
C MET A 137 -2.31 -2.20 10.38
N GLY A 138 -2.70 -1.05 10.94
CA GLY A 138 -4.10 -0.74 11.20
C GLY A 138 -4.94 -0.63 9.92
N ARG A 139 -4.39 -0.04 8.85
CA ARG A 139 -5.05 0.02 7.53
C ARG A 139 -5.30 -1.37 6.95
N ARG A 140 -4.46 -2.36 7.25
CA ARG A 140 -4.60 -3.72 6.74
C ARG A 140 -5.67 -4.56 7.44
N ALA A 141 -6.18 -4.11 8.59
CA ALA A 141 -7.27 -4.78 9.31
C ALA A 141 -8.57 -4.88 8.49
N VAL A 142 -8.74 -4.05 7.45
CA VAL A 142 -9.92 -4.03 6.58
C VAL A 142 -9.99 -5.25 5.65
N VAL A 143 -8.84 -5.82 5.28
CA VAL A 143 -8.74 -6.90 4.28
C VAL A 143 -9.44 -8.18 4.73
N PRO A 144 -9.18 -8.73 5.93
CA PRO A 144 -9.86 -9.95 6.36
C PRO A 144 -11.36 -9.76 6.60
N ILE A 145 -11.82 -8.54 6.91
CA ILE A 145 -13.26 -8.24 7.04
C ILE A 145 -13.93 -8.28 5.67
N ARG A 146 -13.34 -7.62 4.67
CA ARG A 146 -13.84 -7.72 3.29
C ARG A 146 -13.85 -9.17 2.82
N ARG A 147 -12.78 -9.92 3.10
CA ARG A 147 -12.70 -11.35 2.79
C ARG A 147 -13.85 -12.12 3.45
N GLU A 148 -14.07 -11.96 4.75
CA GLU A 148 -15.19 -12.62 5.43
C GLU A 148 -16.54 -12.29 4.79
N LEU A 149 -16.79 -11.03 4.48
CA LEU A 149 -18.03 -10.62 3.83
C LEU A 149 -18.18 -11.21 2.42
N THR A 150 -17.08 -11.35 1.69
CA THR A 150 -17.03 -11.90 0.33
C THR A 150 -17.13 -13.43 0.32
N ASP A 151 -16.54 -14.10 1.31
CA ASP A 151 -16.56 -15.55 1.47
C ASP A 151 -17.86 -16.02 2.13
N SER A 152 -18.59 -15.13 2.81
CA SER A 152 -19.93 -15.39 3.29
C SER A 152 -20.96 -15.24 2.16
N ASP A 153 -22.11 -15.89 2.30
CA ASP A 153 -23.24 -15.77 1.36
C ASP A 153 -23.83 -14.34 1.28
N MET A 154 -23.31 -13.37 2.04
CA MET A 154 -23.84 -12.01 2.09
C MET A 154 -23.76 -11.27 0.75
N ILE A 155 -22.68 -11.41 -0.04
CA ILE A 155 -22.64 -10.79 -1.38
C ILE A 155 -23.26 -11.65 -2.48
N VAL A 156 -23.54 -12.93 -2.19
CA VAL A 156 -23.97 -13.89 -3.21
C VAL A 156 -25.36 -13.54 -3.75
N THR A 157 -26.19 -12.87 -2.94
CA THR A 157 -27.51 -12.40 -3.35
C THR A 157 -27.64 -10.89 -3.16
N ARG A 158 -28.48 -10.26 -3.99
CA ARG A 158 -28.82 -8.84 -3.86
C ARG A 158 -29.44 -8.53 -2.49
N SER A 159 -30.38 -9.37 -2.04
CA SER A 159 -31.04 -9.20 -0.74
C SER A 159 -30.06 -9.29 0.43
N GLY A 160 -29.05 -10.17 0.36
CA GLY A 160 -28.02 -10.27 1.40
C GLY A 160 -27.20 -8.98 1.54
N VAL A 161 -26.89 -8.32 0.43
CA VAL A 161 -26.20 -7.02 0.44
C VAL A 161 -27.14 -5.93 0.94
N ASP A 162 -28.38 -5.89 0.48
CA ASP A 162 -29.39 -4.92 0.91
C ASP A 162 -29.61 -4.99 2.44
N ASP A 163 -29.84 -6.19 2.96
CA ASP A 163 -30.01 -6.45 4.40
C ASP A 163 -28.77 -6.01 5.18
N PHE A 164 -27.58 -6.29 4.67
CA PHE A 164 -26.34 -5.86 5.29
C PHE A 164 -26.20 -4.34 5.32
N VAL A 165 -26.46 -3.67 4.19
CA VAL A 165 -26.38 -2.20 4.09
C VAL A 165 -27.36 -1.54 5.06
N GLN A 166 -28.54 -2.13 5.26
CA GLN A 166 -29.54 -1.65 6.21
C GLN A 166 -29.19 -1.98 7.68
N ASN A 167 -28.58 -3.14 7.94
CA ASN A 167 -28.31 -3.62 9.31
C ASN A 167 -26.89 -4.19 9.49
N GLN A 168 -25.91 -3.30 9.45
CA GLN A 168 -24.49 -3.65 9.64
C GLN A 168 -24.14 -4.02 11.08
N ARG A 169 -25.00 -3.66 12.06
CA ARG A 169 -24.76 -3.86 13.49
C ARG A 169 -24.71 -5.34 13.86
N SER A 170 -25.48 -6.17 13.16
CA SER A 170 -25.53 -7.62 13.34
C SER A 170 -24.14 -8.28 13.28
N ARG A 171 -23.22 -7.73 12.48
CA ARG A 171 -21.86 -8.27 12.30
C ARG A 171 -20.78 -7.54 13.10
N HIS A 172 -21.14 -6.49 13.86
CA HIS A 172 -20.17 -5.62 14.54
C HIS A 172 -19.22 -6.39 15.47
N GLN A 173 -19.74 -7.28 16.30
CA GLN A 173 -18.93 -8.06 17.23
C GLN A 173 -17.95 -9.00 16.49
N THR A 174 -18.41 -9.68 15.44
CA THR A 174 -17.57 -10.57 14.64
C THR A 174 -16.45 -9.78 13.95
N HIS A 175 -16.79 -8.68 13.27
CA HIS A 175 -15.79 -7.88 12.57
C HIS A 175 -14.84 -7.15 13.52
N SER A 176 -15.28 -6.77 14.73
CA SER A 176 -14.39 -6.24 15.76
C SER A 176 -13.33 -7.26 16.16
N ARG A 177 -13.69 -8.54 16.29
CA ARG A 177 -12.74 -9.61 16.61
C ARG A 177 -11.76 -9.84 15.47
N ILE A 178 -12.24 -9.88 14.22
CA ILE A 178 -11.40 -10.02 13.02
C ILE A 178 -10.38 -8.88 12.93
N ALA A 179 -10.85 -7.62 13.07
CA ALA A 179 -10.00 -6.44 13.00
C ALA A 179 -8.89 -6.45 14.07
N LEU A 180 -9.27 -6.74 15.33
CA LEU A 180 -8.34 -6.82 16.45
C LEU A 180 -7.32 -7.94 16.28
N HIS A 181 -7.78 -9.11 15.83
CA HIS A 181 -6.90 -10.26 15.60
C HIS A 181 -5.87 -9.97 14.51
N GLU A 182 -6.28 -9.41 13.37
CA GLU A 182 -5.37 -9.05 12.27
C GLU A 182 -4.35 -7.99 12.69
N TYR A 183 -4.80 -6.94 13.39
CA TYR A 183 -3.91 -5.89 13.87
C TYR A 183 -2.86 -6.44 14.85
N ARG A 184 -3.31 -7.25 15.83
CA ARG A 184 -2.43 -7.93 16.79
C ARG A 184 -1.44 -8.88 16.11
N SER A 185 -1.89 -9.68 15.14
CA SER A 185 -1.03 -10.60 14.37
C SER A 185 0.08 -9.86 13.61
N ARG A 186 -0.24 -8.71 13.01
CA ARG A 186 0.76 -7.87 12.33
C ARG A 186 1.75 -7.25 13.30
N LEU A 187 1.28 -6.77 14.44
CA LEU A 187 2.14 -6.24 15.49
C LEU A 187 3.12 -7.31 16.00
N GLN A 188 2.67 -8.55 16.18
CA GLN A 188 3.53 -9.67 16.55
C GLN A 188 4.64 -9.91 15.52
N LYS A 189 4.28 -9.97 14.23
CA LYS A 189 5.26 -10.16 13.14
C LYS A 189 6.30 -9.03 13.14
N TYR A 190 5.86 -7.80 13.39
CA TYR A 190 6.75 -6.65 13.48
C TYR A 190 7.70 -6.73 14.68
N LEU A 191 7.18 -7.07 15.88
CA LEU A 191 7.99 -7.31 17.08
C LEU A 191 9.04 -8.40 16.86
N THR A 192 8.67 -9.52 16.25
CA THR A 192 9.61 -10.58 15.88
C THR A 192 10.69 -10.06 14.92
N GLY A 193 10.31 -9.25 13.93
CA GLY A 193 11.25 -8.63 12.99
C GLY A 193 12.22 -7.65 13.66
N LEU A 194 11.76 -6.83 14.62
CA LEU A 194 12.63 -5.95 15.41
C LEU A 194 13.62 -6.76 16.23
N ARG A 195 13.17 -7.84 16.89
CA ARG A 195 14.05 -8.73 17.66
C ARG A 195 15.21 -9.24 16.82
N LEU A 196 14.94 -9.70 15.61
CA LEU A 196 15.99 -10.24 14.72
C LEU A 196 17.03 -9.21 14.27
N LYS A 197 16.74 -7.91 14.32
CA LYS A 197 17.69 -6.86 13.93
C LYS A 197 18.71 -6.49 15.01
N ASN A 198 18.45 -6.83 16.28
CA ASN A 198 19.36 -6.56 17.40
C ASN A 198 19.86 -5.10 17.49
N ASP A 199 19.02 -4.13 17.13
CA ASP A 199 19.34 -2.71 17.34
C ASP A 199 19.19 -2.36 18.83
N PRO A 200 20.23 -1.89 19.52
CA PRO A 200 20.16 -1.52 20.93
C PRO A 200 19.20 -0.35 21.20
N ASP A 201 18.97 0.53 20.22
CA ASP A 201 18.07 1.69 20.36
C ASP A 201 16.59 1.28 20.33
N ASP A 202 16.29 0.04 19.91
CA ASP A 202 14.93 -0.50 19.87
C ASP A 202 14.43 -1.01 21.23
N GLY A 203 15.27 -1.06 22.27
CA GLY A 203 14.91 -1.67 23.57
C GLY A 203 13.62 -1.12 24.17
N ASN A 204 13.52 0.21 24.28
CA ASN A 204 12.31 0.88 24.80
C ASN A 204 11.10 0.68 23.88
N LEU A 205 11.32 0.72 22.57
CA LEU A 205 10.27 0.51 21.57
C LEU A 205 9.66 -0.89 21.67
N ARG A 206 10.50 -1.92 21.83
CA ARG A 206 10.03 -3.31 21.97
C ARG A 206 9.15 -3.47 23.20
N THR A 207 9.52 -2.86 24.32
CA THR A 207 8.72 -2.87 25.56
C THR A 207 7.34 -2.25 25.33
N VAL A 208 7.29 -1.01 24.81
CA VAL A 208 6.02 -0.29 24.53
C VAL A 208 5.11 -1.10 23.60
N LEU A 209 5.68 -1.68 22.53
CA LEU A 209 4.93 -2.48 21.57
C LEU A 209 4.47 -3.83 22.15
N ALA A 210 5.26 -4.46 23.02
CA ALA A 210 4.90 -5.70 23.69
C ALA A 210 3.78 -5.50 24.72
N GLU A 211 3.85 -4.44 25.52
CA GLU A 211 2.77 -4.04 26.44
C GLU A 211 1.48 -3.77 25.66
N HIS A 212 1.58 -3.01 24.56
CA HIS A 212 0.44 -2.77 23.69
C HIS A 212 -0.15 -4.06 23.10
N TYR A 213 0.70 -5.00 22.69
CA TYR A 213 0.26 -6.32 22.21
C TYR A 213 -0.53 -7.09 23.29
N LEU A 214 -0.08 -7.05 24.56
CA LEU A 214 -0.75 -7.71 25.67
C LEU A 214 -2.10 -7.06 25.99
N ASP A 215 -2.20 -5.73 25.94
CA ASP A 215 -3.46 -5.00 26.06
C ASP A 215 -4.46 -5.40 24.96
N LEU A 216 -4.01 -5.49 23.70
CA LEU A 216 -4.85 -6.00 22.61
C LEU A 216 -5.33 -7.44 22.84
N ALA A 217 -4.48 -8.30 23.43
CA ALA A 217 -4.84 -9.68 23.74
C ALA A 217 -5.89 -9.78 24.87
N GLU A 218 -5.87 -8.87 25.84
CA GLU A 218 -6.92 -8.76 26.86
C GLU A 218 -8.23 -8.27 26.22
N LYS A 219 -8.19 -7.19 25.42
CA LYS A 219 -9.39 -6.69 24.70
C LYS A 219 -10.04 -7.77 23.83
N LEU A 220 -9.23 -8.62 23.17
CA LEU A 220 -9.74 -9.71 22.35
C LEU A 220 -10.41 -10.81 23.21
N ARG A 221 -9.85 -11.13 24.39
CA ARG A 221 -10.48 -12.05 25.35
C ARG A 221 -11.80 -11.50 25.87
N SER A 222 -11.84 -10.23 26.28
CA SER A 222 -13.07 -9.59 26.75
C SER A 222 -14.16 -9.52 25.66
N ALA A 223 -13.79 -9.56 24.38
CA ALA A 223 -14.72 -9.60 23.26
C ALA A 223 -15.25 -11.01 22.92
N GLY A 224 -14.97 -12.02 23.76
CA GLY A 224 -15.36 -13.42 23.50
C GLY A 224 -14.41 -14.16 22.54
N GLY A 225 -13.16 -13.70 22.43
CA GLY A 225 -12.13 -14.41 21.67
C GLY A 225 -11.68 -15.68 22.38
N VAL A 226 -11.41 -16.74 21.61
CA VAL A 226 -10.81 -17.98 22.14
C VAL A 226 -9.46 -17.64 22.79
N PRO A 227 -9.16 -18.16 24.00
CA PRO A 227 -7.88 -17.93 24.66
C PRO A 227 -6.72 -18.34 23.75
N ASP A 228 -5.92 -17.36 23.37
CA ASP A 228 -4.77 -17.58 22.51
C ASP A 228 -3.61 -18.17 23.34
N ARG A 229 -3.12 -19.35 22.94
CA ARG A 229 -2.00 -20.04 23.62
C ARG A 229 -0.65 -19.31 23.44
N THR A 230 -0.57 -18.24 22.64
CA THR A 230 0.66 -17.46 22.44
C THR A 230 1.13 -16.61 23.61
N LYS A 231 0.42 -16.53 24.75
CA LYS A 231 0.87 -15.74 25.93
C LYS A 231 2.32 -16.03 26.34
N VAL A 232 2.76 -17.28 26.22
CA VAL A 232 4.11 -17.72 26.61
C VAL A 232 5.18 -17.12 25.71
N ALA A 233 4.93 -17.01 24.40
CA ALA A 233 5.94 -16.56 23.44
C ALA A 233 6.22 -15.06 23.50
N VAL A 234 5.27 -14.24 23.97
CA VAL A 234 5.41 -12.77 23.95
C VAL A 234 6.03 -12.21 25.23
N ALA A 235 5.84 -12.88 26.37
CA ALA A 235 6.63 -12.59 27.57
C ALA A 235 8.15 -12.72 27.28
N ASP A 236 8.53 -13.68 26.43
CA ASP A 236 9.90 -13.85 25.96
C ASP A 236 10.34 -12.81 24.91
N LEU A 237 9.41 -12.10 24.26
CA LEU A 237 9.74 -11.00 23.34
C LEU A 237 9.99 -9.67 24.07
N ALA A 238 9.47 -9.52 25.29
CA ALA A 238 9.63 -8.32 26.12
C ALA A 238 10.84 -8.38 27.05
N ARG A 239 11.46 -9.56 27.24
CA ARG A 239 12.64 -9.68 28.09
C ARG A 239 13.83 -8.96 27.41
N PRO A 240 14.52 -8.03 28.09
CA PRO A 240 15.81 -7.56 27.62
C PRO A 240 16.73 -8.78 27.49
N ASP A 241 17.48 -8.87 26.39
CA ASP A 241 18.48 -9.92 26.20
C ASP A 241 19.60 -9.72 27.24
N THR A 242 19.40 -10.23 28.45
CA THR A 242 20.40 -10.22 29.52
C THR A 242 21.38 -11.38 29.40
N ALA A 243 21.30 -12.16 28.32
CA ALA A 243 22.26 -13.22 28.04
C ALA A 243 23.58 -12.59 27.56
N PRO A 244 24.72 -12.84 28.24
CA PRO A 244 26.00 -12.25 27.85
C PRO A 244 26.39 -12.72 26.43
N HIS A 245 26.43 -11.77 25.50
CA HIS A 245 26.89 -12.02 24.14
C HIS A 245 28.35 -12.48 24.15
N ARG A 246 28.59 -13.73 23.74
CA ARG A 246 29.93 -14.26 23.48
C ARG A 246 30.44 -13.65 22.17
N THR A 247 31.04 -12.47 22.24
CA THR A 247 31.56 -11.73 21.08
C THR A 247 32.70 -12.50 20.42
N LYS A 248 32.46 -13.07 19.24
CA LYS A 248 33.55 -13.49 18.34
C LYS A 248 34.02 -12.27 17.55
N SER A 249 34.99 -11.53 18.10
CA SER A 249 35.62 -10.40 17.42
C SER A 249 36.38 -10.89 16.18
N ARG A 250 35.94 -10.45 15.00
CA ARG A 250 36.73 -10.54 13.76
C ARG A 250 37.14 -9.12 13.40
N VAL A 251 38.40 -8.80 13.69
CA VAL A 251 39.01 -7.50 13.39
C VAL A 251 39.25 -7.41 11.89
N ILE A 252 38.61 -6.44 11.22
CA ILE A 252 39.00 -5.99 9.88
C ILE A 252 39.41 -4.53 10.02
N ALA A 253 40.72 -4.28 9.94
CA ALA A 253 41.28 -2.95 9.90
C ALA A 253 41.06 -2.34 8.51
N THR A 254 40.46 -1.15 8.42
CA THR A 254 40.47 -0.32 7.22
C THR A 254 41.23 0.98 7.48
N ARG A 255 42.19 1.23 6.60
CA ARG A 255 43.16 2.33 6.62
C ARG A 255 42.47 3.60 6.09
N ARG A 256 42.58 4.71 6.82
CA ARG A 256 42.15 6.05 6.43
C ARG A 256 43.27 6.73 5.63
N THR A 257 42.96 7.30 4.48
CA THR A 257 43.77 8.36 3.85
C THR A 257 42.89 9.58 3.60
N ALA A 258 43.42 10.73 3.97
CA ALA A 258 42.79 12.04 3.87
C ALA A 258 43.19 12.72 2.55
N SER A 259 42.28 13.49 1.96
CA SER A 259 42.66 14.59 1.05
C SER A 259 41.71 15.77 1.24
N SER A 260 42.33 16.95 1.33
CA SER A 260 41.70 18.25 1.53
C SER A 260 41.11 18.77 0.23
N GLY A 261 39.92 19.36 0.30
CA GLY A 261 39.33 20.17 -0.77
C GLY A 261 38.46 21.26 -0.17
N THR A 262 38.80 22.50 -0.49
CA THR A 262 38.19 23.76 -0.07
C THR A 262 36.68 23.75 -0.29
N ARG A 263 35.89 23.82 0.79
CA ARG A 263 34.41 23.98 0.70
C ARG A 263 34.07 25.46 0.58
N ALA A 264 33.63 25.87 -0.61
CA ALA A 264 32.77 27.03 -0.74
C ALA A 264 31.45 26.71 -0.02
N ALA A 265 31.10 27.50 0.99
CA ALA A 265 29.81 27.41 1.66
C ALA A 265 28.72 27.93 0.71
N MET A 266 28.17 27.02 -0.10
CA MET A 266 26.97 27.28 -0.88
C MET A 266 25.81 27.35 0.12
N VAL A 267 25.26 28.55 0.31
CA VAL A 267 24.05 28.77 1.10
C VAL A 267 22.90 28.17 0.29
N VAL A 268 22.63 26.89 0.52
CA VAL A 268 21.46 26.18 0.01
C VAL A 268 20.29 26.66 0.86
N SER A 269 19.25 27.21 0.22
CA SER A 269 18.05 27.62 0.95
C SER A 269 17.38 26.39 1.59
N ASP A 270 16.74 26.54 2.75
CA ASP A 270 16.07 25.41 3.44
C ASP A 270 15.08 24.68 2.53
N GLY A 271 14.43 25.40 1.59
CA GLY A 271 13.54 24.81 0.59
C GLY A 271 14.22 23.90 -0.43
N ASP A 272 15.45 24.24 -0.84
CA ASP A 272 16.26 23.42 -1.77
C ASP A 272 16.76 22.15 -1.08
N LEU A 273 17.06 22.22 0.22
CA LEU A 273 17.49 21.07 1.01
C LEU A 273 16.34 20.06 1.19
N GLU A 274 15.13 20.52 1.49
CA GLU A 274 13.94 19.65 1.57
C GLU A 274 13.61 18.99 0.22
N HIS A 275 13.68 19.74 -0.89
CA HIS A 275 13.49 19.19 -2.23
C HIS A 275 14.56 18.15 -2.59
N HIS A 276 15.82 18.39 -2.18
CA HIS A 276 16.92 17.47 -2.40
C HIS A 276 16.78 16.18 -1.59
N LEU A 277 16.37 16.27 -0.32
CA LEU A 277 16.11 15.12 0.54
C LEU A 277 14.94 14.27 0.02
N ALA A 278 13.84 14.92 -0.39
CA ALA A 278 12.70 14.23 -0.98
C ALA A 278 13.07 13.51 -2.29
N ARG A 279 13.87 14.15 -3.15
CA ARG A 279 14.38 13.55 -4.38
C ARG A 279 15.30 12.35 -4.11
N THR A 280 16.18 12.45 -3.12
CA THR A 280 17.10 11.36 -2.74
C THR A 280 16.35 10.14 -2.24
N GLN A 281 15.34 10.33 -1.38
CA GLN A 281 14.49 9.25 -0.88
C GLN A 281 13.69 8.58 -2.01
N LEU A 282 13.12 9.36 -2.94
CA LEU A 282 12.40 8.81 -4.10
C LEU A 282 13.30 7.95 -4.99
N CYS A 283 14.54 8.37 -5.23
CA CYS A 283 15.51 7.58 -5.98
C CYS A 283 15.87 6.27 -5.25
N GLU A 284 16.05 6.30 -3.93
CA GLU A 284 16.32 5.11 -3.13
C GLU A 284 15.14 4.11 -3.18
N PHE A 285 13.90 4.59 -3.03
CA PHE A 285 12.72 3.74 -3.19
C PHE A 285 12.59 3.14 -4.59
N ALA A 286 12.90 3.92 -5.64
CA ALA A 286 12.91 3.43 -7.01
C ALA A 286 13.94 2.30 -7.20
N ARG A 287 15.14 2.43 -6.61
CA ARG A 287 16.17 1.37 -6.63
C ARG A 287 15.74 0.11 -5.90
N ILE A 288 15.12 0.25 -4.72
CA ILE A 288 14.57 -0.90 -3.96
C ILE A 288 13.47 -1.60 -4.76
N TRP A 289 12.66 -0.84 -5.50
CA TRP A 289 11.62 -1.40 -6.34
C TRP A 289 12.21 -2.25 -7.48
N ILE A 290 13.19 -1.72 -8.22
CA ILE A 290 13.88 -2.46 -9.29
C ILE A 290 14.57 -3.73 -8.75
N SER A 291 15.27 -3.63 -7.62
CA SER A 291 16.02 -4.77 -7.06
C SER A 291 15.13 -5.92 -6.56
N ARG A 292 13.86 -5.64 -6.27
CA ARG A 292 12.88 -6.65 -5.80
C ARG A 292 12.01 -7.21 -6.91
N ASP A 293 12.04 -6.64 -8.11
CA ASP A 293 11.24 -7.13 -9.22
C ASP A 293 11.86 -8.43 -9.78
N PRO A 294 11.20 -9.60 -9.63
CA PRO A 294 11.73 -10.86 -10.13
C PRO A 294 11.86 -10.85 -11.66
N THR A 295 11.07 -10.01 -12.34
CA THR A 295 11.18 -9.86 -13.79
C THR A 295 12.44 -9.11 -14.20
N GLN A 296 13.21 -8.51 -13.31
CA GLN A 296 14.49 -7.84 -13.64
C GLN A 296 15.71 -8.71 -13.38
N ARG A 297 15.50 -9.92 -12.85
CA ARG A 297 16.55 -10.88 -12.47
C ARG A 297 16.83 -11.88 -13.59
N LEU A 298 18.09 -12.26 -13.75
CA LEU A 298 18.51 -13.38 -14.61
C LEU A 298 18.65 -14.67 -13.81
N ASP A 299 19.02 -14.54 -12.54
CA ASP A 299 19.13 -15.59 -11.54
C ASP A 299 18.81 -14.99 -10.15
N ASP A 300 18.91 -15.80 -9.09
CA ASP A 300 18.56 -15.36 -7.74
C ASP A 300 19.42 -14.20 -7.23
N GLU A 301 20.60 -13.96 -7.80
CA GLU A 301 21.58 -12.97 -7.32
C GLU A 301 21.78 -11.78 -8.26
N SER A 302 21.55 -11.96 -9.56
CA SER A 302 21.96 -11.03 -10.61
C SER A 302 20.78 -10.38 -11.33
N LEU A 303 20.86 -9.05 -11.45
CA LEU A 303 19.98 -8.28 -12.33
C LEU A 303 20.43 -8.38 -13.79
N CYS A 304 19.49 -8.19 -14.72
CA CYS A 304 19.85 -7.94 -16.11
C CYS A 304 20.59 -6.60 -16.25
N TRP A 305 21.38 -6.47 -17.30
CA TRP A 305 22.24 -5.30 -17.52
C TRP A 305 21.45 -3.98 -17.54
N GLU A 306 20.28 -3.97 -18.19
CA GLU A 306 19.40 -2.80 -18.25
C GLU A 306 18.91 -2.37 -16.85
N ALA A 307 18.58 -3.32 -15.99
CA ALA A 307 18.14 -3.05 -14.62
C ALA A 307 19.27 -2.56 -13.72
N ALA A 308 20.47 -3.11 -13.87
CA ALA A 308 21.66 -2.62 -13.18
C ALA A 308 21.98 -1.17 -13.58
N LEU A 309 21.97 -0.86 -14.88
CA LEU A 309 22.21 0.50 -15.38
C LEU A 309 21.13 1.49 -14.93
N ALA A 310 19.86 1.08 -14.89
CA ALA A 310 18.78 1.89 -14.34
C ALA A 310 19.00 2.21 -12.85
N MET A 311 19.48 1.23 -12.07
CA MET A 311 19.82 1.43 -10.66
C MET A 311 21.00 2.39 -10.47
N ASP A 312 22.03 2.29 -11.31
CA ASP A 312 23.18 3.20 -11.28
C ASP A 312 22.75 4.64 -11.56
N GLY A 313 21.89 4.86 -12.56
CA GLY A 313 21.40 6.20 -12.87
C GLY A 313 20.38 6.78 -11.89
N LEU A 314 19.72 5.93 -11.11
CA LEU A 314 18.96 6.37 -9.93
C LEU A 314 19.86 6.67 -8.72
N ALA A 315 21.02 6.02 -8.61
CA ALA A 315 21.96 6.23 -7.52
C ALA A 315 22.79 7.49 -7.71
N ASP A 316 23.20 7.77 -8.95
CA ASP A 316 24.01 8.91 -9.33
C ASP A 316 23.36 9.65 -10.51
N PRO A 317 22.77 10.83 -10.27
CA PRO A 317 22.16 11.64 -11.33
C PRO A 317 23.11 11.99 -12.48
N GLN A 318 24.43 11.99 -12.26
CA GLN A 318 25.42 12.27 -13.31
C GLN A 318 25.44 11.18 -14.38
N VAL A 319 25.05 9.95 -14.03
CA VAL A 319 24.97 8.85 -15.00
C VAL A 319 23.96 9.13 -16.12
N PHE A 320 22.92 9.94 -15.85
CA PHE A 320 21.91 10.36 -16.82
C PHE A 320 21.91 11.87 -17.10
N SER A 321 23.03 12.58 -16.86
CA SER A 321 23.13 14.03 -17.11
C SER A 321 22.79 14.38 -18.56
N ASP A 322 23.25 13.55 -19.49
CA ASP A 322 23.06 13.71 -20.94
C ASP A 322 21.84 12.92 -21.46
N GLY A 323 21.02 12.39 -20.55
CA GLY A 323 19.86 11.56 -20.82
C GLY A 323 20.15 10.06 -20.85
N VAL A 324 19.09 9.25 -20.73
CA VAL A 324 19.18 7.78 -20.68
C VAL A 324 19.76 7.21 -21.98
N ALA A 325 19.35 7.74 -23.13
CA ALA A 325 19.84 7.27 -24.43
C ALA A 325 21.36 7.41 -24.58
N ALA A 326 21.93 8.54 -24.15
CA ALA A 326 23.38 8.78 -24.17
C ALA A 326 24.11 7.82 -23.21
N ALA A 327 23.60 7.66 -21.99
CA ALA A 327 24.18 6.80 -20.97
C ALA A 327 24.19 5.30 -21.36
N VAL A 328 23.12 4.84 -22.00
CA VAL A 328 23.01 3.48 -22.55
C VAL A 328 23.98 3.33 -23.73
N SER A 329 23.98 4.27 -24.67
CA SER A 329 24.86 4.22 -25.85
C SER A 329 26.34 4.20 -25.48
N ALA A 330 26.75 4.98 -24.47
CA ALA A 330 28.14 5.04 -23.99
C ALA A 330 28.62 3.73 -23.36
N ARG A 331 27.71 2.92 -22.80
CA ARG A 331 28.03 1.64 -22.15
C ARG A 331 27.67 0.42 -23.00
N TRP A 332 27.08 0.62 -24.18
CA TRP A 332 26.68 -0.46 -25.07
C TRP A 332 27.84 -0.91 -25.95
N THR A 333 28.09 -2.22 -25.99
CA THR A 333 29.14 -2.83 -26.81
C THR A 333 28.55 -3.64 -27.97
N LYS A 334 29.39 -3.98 -28.96
CA LYS A 334 29.10 -5.02 -29.96
C LYS A 334 30.18 -6.12 -29.81
N PRO A 335 29.83 -7.34 -29.34
CA PRO A 335 28.48 -7.83 -29.01
C PRO A 335 27.84 -7.12 -27.81
N PRO A 336 26.50 -7.20 -27.63
CA PRO A 336 25.80 -6.62 -26.49
C PRO A 336 26.46 -6.98 -25.15
N PRO A 337 26.39 -6.11 -24.13
CA PRO A 337 26.94 -6.39 -22.81
C PRO A 337 26.47 -7.75 -22.28
N SER A 338 27.35 -8.44 -21.56
CA SER A 338 26.95 -9.66 -20.86
C SER A 338 25.75 -9.35 -19.95
N ARG A 339 24.77 -10.26 -19.92
CA ARG A 339 23.53 -10.11 -19.15
C ARG A 339 22.53 -9.07 -19.67
N ALA A 340 22.74 -8.49 -20.86
CA ALA A 340 21.69 -7.74 -21.54
C ALA A 340 20.56 -8.69 -21.96
N ARG A 341 19.31 -8.27 -21.73
CA ARG A 341 18.13 -9.01 -22.21
C ARG A 341 17.75 -8.63 -23.62
N THR A 342 18.06 -7.41 -24.00
CA THR A 342 17.83 -6.92 -25.35
C THR A 342 19.06 -7.14 -26.21
N LEU A 343 18.85 -7.45 -27.49
CA LEU A 343 19.95 -7.67 -28.45
C LEU A 343 20.28 -6.42 -29.27
N GLN A 344 19.46 -5.37 -29.15
CA GLN A 344 19.54 -4.16 -29.96
C GLN A 344 19.62 -2.93 -29.06
N LEU A 345 20.53 -2.00 -29.38
CA LEU A 345 20.73 -0.75 -28.65
C LEU A 345 19.42 0.03 -28.45
N ALA A 346 18.61 0.19 -29.50
CA ALA A 346 17.35 0.93 -29.42
C ALA A 346 16.36 0.29 -28.42
N SER A 347 16.34 -1.04 -28.34
CA SER A 347 15.50 -1.76 -27.36
C SER A 347 16.02 -1.57 -25.94
N ALA A 348 17.34 -1.59 -25.74
CA ALA A 348 17.97 -1.35 -24.44
C ALA A 348 17.66 0.06 -23.91
N ILE A 349 17.77 1.08 -24.76
CA ILE A 349 17.44 2.48 -24.43
C ILE A 349 16.01 2.57 -23.92
N ARG A 350 15.05 2.08 -24.71
CA ARG A 350 13.62 2.11 -24.36
C ARG A 350 13.34 1.33 -23.07
N TYR A 351 14.01 0.21 -22.87
CA TYR A 351 13.85 -0.61 -21.67
C TYR A 351 14.28 0.14 -20.41
N VAL A 352 15.48 0.73 -20.41
CA VAL A 352 16.01 1.50 -19.27
C VAL A 352 15.13 2.71 -18.97
N GLU A 353 14.69 3.45 -19.99
CA GLU A 353 13.78 4.59 -19.82
C GLU A 353 12.46 4.21 -19.16
N LEU A 354 11.82 3.15 -19.65
CA LEU A 354 10.57 2.65 -19.09
C LEU A 354 10.76 2.16 -17.65
N LEU A 355 11.86 1.47 -17.37
CA LEU A 355 12.15 0.94 -16.04
C LEU A 355 12.38 2.06 -15.03
N VAL A 356 13.19 3.08 -15.36
CA VAL A 356 13.41 4.26 -14.52
C VAL A 356 12.10 4.99 -14.25
N LYS A 357 11.29 5.23 -15.30
CA LYS A 357 9.99 5.92 -15.17
C LYS A 357 9.00 5.12 -14.32
N ALA A 358 8.92 3.81 -14.51
CA ALA A 358 8.07 2.92 -13.72
C ALA A 358 8.48 2.92 -12.24
N ALA A 359 9.79 2.80 -11.96
CA ALA A 359 10.32 2.79 -10.62
C ALA A 359 10.10 4.13 -9.89
N GLN A 360 10.31 5.27 -10.56
CA GLN A 360 10.02 6.60 -10.01
C GLN A 360 8.52 6.81 -9.75
N ASN A 361 7.65 6.34 -10.66
CA ASN A 361 6.21 6.37 -10.44
C ASN A 361 5.79 5.51 -9.24
N ALA A 362 6.39 4.33 -9.08
CA ALA A 362 6.15 3.46 -7.92
C ALA A 362 6.63 4.11 -6.63
N ALA A 363 7.81 4.73 -6.63
CA ALA A 363 8.36 5.47 -5.51
C ALA A 363 7.47 6.66 -5.10
N ARG A 364 6.99 7.45 -6.07
CA ARG A 364 6.04 8.55 -5.80
C ARG A 364 4.75 8.05 -5.17
N LYS A 365 4.18 6.96 -5.70
CA LYS A 365 2.99 6.32 -5.11
C LYS A 365 3.21 5.80 -3.70
N ILE A 366 4.45 5.51 -3.31
CA ILE A 366 4.83 5.11 -1.94
C ILE A 366 5.02 6.35 -1.06
N GLY A 367 5.64 7.41 -1.57
CA GLY A 367 5.81 8.68 -0.85
C GLY A 367 4.49 9.41 -0.57
N GLU A 368 3.50 9.29 -1.46
CA GLU A 368 2.14 9.82 -1.28
C GLU A 368 1.28 8.99 -0.30
N ALA A 369 1.77 7.83 0.13
CA ALA A 369 1.00 6.75 0.77
C ALA A 369 1.20 6.71 2.29
#